data_AF-A0A960E4E5-F1
#
_entry.id   AF-A0A960E4E5-F1
#
_cell.length_a   1.000
_cell.length_b   1.000
_cell.length_c   1.000
_cell.angle_alpha   90.00
_cell.angle_beta   90.00
_cell.angle_gamma   90.00
#
_symmetry.space_group_name_H-M   'P 1'
#
loop_
_entity.id
_entity.type
_entity.pdbx_description
1 polymer ?
#
loop_
_entity_poly.entity_id
_entity_poly.type
_entity_poly.pdbx_seq_one_letter_code
_entity_poly.pdbx_strand_id
1 'polypeptide(L)'
;MKNPWTSRSVFALLVSLVAVPASTSVDAVQPAGTTIELQVTGTAGVPNGATAAAINLTATNPQAAGHLTAYNCGTRPTASTLNYAAGTTIANASIIPLSSSGKICIHTLATTDIVADITGWFPAGSDFSPRTPARLLDTRTTTTSGGSGAVQFAEDFAGNTGLDRFDLHVFQRNVDIHNYDGSSGGTWTGDHDTACGSPDTQRTLSWRPSDSQVTRQANAFYLCRDHLMTAMGEVDGFSIVTFAPKPTFDAVSRVCVDVNLTNLGARQWWKMGVVSAGLYNSTYRGVPGYVLSDVTASDVPDIIGNDRVIASWGGAGAHVALLRIGHDVGPQANPTPTDKATRHQACLVDNQNGTITFTVAGTSMTSPGSFPTGPKRVVFYDQNYTPDKDGPVLGHTWHWDNVLVE
;
A
#
# COMPACT_ATOMS: atom_id res chain seq x y z
N MET A 1 18.21 68.62 8.15
CA MET A 1 17.88 67.40 7.37
C MET A 1 19.18 66.67 7.04
N LYS A 2 19.48 65.57 7.73
CA LYS A 2 20.63 64.68 7.45
C LYS A 2 20.15 63.24 7.66
N ASN A 3 20.33 62.38 6.67
CA ASN A 3 20.25 60.93 6.84
C ASN A 3 21.41 60.28 6.06
N PRO A 4 22.34 59.56 6.74
CA PRO A 4 23.44 58.85 6.10
C PRO A 4 23.22 57.32 6.03
N TRP A 5 23.60 56.73 4.88
CA TRP A 5 24.30 55.47 4.62
C TRP A 5 24.05 54.14 5.40
N THR A 6 24.02 53.04 4.60
CA THR A 6 24.44 51.63 4.86
C THR A 6 23.60 50.78 5.83
N SER A 7 23.43 49.46 5.70
CA SER A 7 24.15 48.38 5.01
C SER A 7 23.18 47.24 4.59
N ARG A 8 23.61 46.39 3.66
CA ARG A 8 22.92 45.13 3.31
C ARG A 8 23.31 44.05 4.33
N SER A 9 22.34 43.51 5.06
CA SER A 9 22.52 42.28 5.85
C SER A 9 22.00 41.09 5.05
N VAL A 10 22.88 40.12 4.83
CA VAL A 10 22.57 38.78 4.32
C VAL A 10 21.86 38.03 5.44
N PHE A 11 20.60 37.64 5.24
CA PHE A 11 19.91 36.70 6.13
C PHE A 11 20.12 35.28 5.60
N ALA A 12 20.85 34.47 6.37
CA ALA A 12 20.91 33.03 6.18
C ALA A 12 19.57 32.42 6.63
N LEU A 13 18.90 31.70 5.74
CA LEU A 13 17.67 30.98 6.05
C LEU A 13 18.05 29.65 6.72
N LEU A 14 17.89 29.58 8.04
CA LEU A 14 17.86 28.32 8.78
C LEU A 14 16.57 27.58 8.41
N VAL A 15 16.71 26.45 7.69
CA VAL A 15 15.60 25.51 7.46
C VAL A 15 15.44 24.69 8.75
N SER A 16 14.47 25.07 9.58
CA SER A 16 13.96 24.17 10.62
C SER A 16 13.05 23.13 9.96
N LEU A 17 13.45 21.86 10.01
CA LEU A 17 12.54 20.74 9.76
C LEU A 17 11.41 20.82 10.80
N VAL A 18 10.21 21.21 10.35
CA VAL A 18 8.98 21.00 11.13
C VAL A 18 8.43 19.66 10.68
N ALA A 19 8.47 18.68 11.57
CA ALA A 19 7.76 17.41 11.40
C ALA A 19 6.27 17.71 11.21
N VAL A 20 5.70 17.25 10.10
CA VAL A 20 4.26 17.32 9.82
C VAL A 20 3.60 16.14 10.55
N PRO A 21 2.67 16.37 11.49
CA PRO A 21 1.94 15.26 12.10
C PRO A 21 0.94 14.66 11.09
N ALA A 22 0.77 13.35 11.18
CA ALA A 22 0.01 12.51 10.27
C ALA A 22 -1.44 12.99 10.08
N SER A 23 -1.91 12.95 8.83
CA SER A 23 -3.31 13.13 8.44
C SER A 23 -4.17 12.02 9.08
N THR A 24 -5.35 12.37 9.55
CA THR A 24 -6.41 11.40 9.84
C THR A 24 -6.88 10.83 8.50
N SER A 25 -6.40 9.65 8.12
CA SER A 25 -6.92 8.96 6.93
C SER A 25 -8.28 8.33 7.27
N VAL A 26 -9.30 8.74 6.52
CA VAL A 26 -10.58 8.03 6.46
C VAL A 26 -10.57 7.37 5.08
N ASP A 27 -9.82 6.29 4.97
CA ASP A 27 -9.62 5.56 3.70
C ASP A 27 -10.89 4.78 3.34
N ALA A 28 -11.91 5.50 2.86
CA ALA A 28 -13.12 4.93 2.26
C ALA A 28 -13.96 6.01 1.57
N VAL A 29 -14.58 5.66 0.45
CA VAL A 29 -15.70 6.42 -0.14
C VAL A 29 -16.72 6.76 0.95
N GLN A 30 -17.22 7.99 0.98
CA GLN A 30 -18.13 8.42 2.03
C GLN A 30 -19.57 8.05 1.67
N PRO A 31 -20.27 7.22 2.46
CA PRO A 31 -21.66 6.88 2.18
C PRO A 31 -22.59 8.09 2.27
N ALA A 32 -23.69 8.07 1.54
CA ALA A 32 -24.74 9.07 1.64
C ALA A 32 -25.20 9.30 3.10
N GLY A 33 -25.32 10.57 3.50
CA GLY A 33 -25.83 10.95 4.81
C GLY A 33 -24.80 10.95 5.94
N THR A 34 -23.55 10.56 5.71
CA THR A 34 -22.50 10.56 6.73
C THR A 34 -21.85 11.93 6.90
N THR A 35 -21.06 12.07 7.98
CA THR A 35 -20.27 13.26 8.27
C THR A 35 -18.86 12.85 8.68
N ILE A 36 -17.84 13.47 8.09
CA ILE A 36 -16.44 13.36 8.53
C ILE A 36 -16.14 14.47 9.53
N GLU A 37 -15.48 14.14 10.63
CA GLU A 37 -14.75 15.12 11.44
C GLU A 37 -13.30 15.23 10.95
N LEU A 38 -12.87 16.42 10.54
CA LEU A 38 -11.53 16.69 10.06
C LEU A 38 -10.77 17.61 11.03
N GLN A 39 -9.65 17.14 11.57
CA GLN A 39 -8.77 17.94 12.41
C GLN A 39 -7.96 18.93 11.57
N VAL A 40 -8.07 20.22 11.86
CA VAL A 40 -7.39 21.28 11.11
C VAL A 40 -6.27 21.94 11.92
N THR A 41 -6.51 22.30 13.18
CA THR A 41 -5.40 22.79 14.00
C THR A 41 -4.45 21.67 14.37
N GLY A 42 -3.18 22.01 14.53
CA GLY A 42 -2.12 21.04 14.81
C GLY A 42 -1.72 20.22 13.59
N THR A 43 -2.43 20.32 12.45
CA THR A 43 -2.08 19.64 11.20
C THR A 43 -1.55 20.64 10.18
N ALA A 44 -0.71 20.16 9.25
CA ALA A 44 -0.12 20.97 8.19
C ALA A 44 0.39 22.35 8.67
N GLY A 45 1.01 22.42 9.87
CA GLY A 45 1.52 23.65 10.49
C GLY A 45 0.48 24.77 10.73
N VAL A 46 -0.79 24.44 10.93
CA VAL A 46 -1.83 25.34 11.44
C VAL A 46 -1.72 25.41 12.97
N PRO A 47 -1.56 26.60 13.57
CA PRO A 47 -1.48 26.71 15.03
C PRO A 47 -2.80 26.38 15.74
N ASN A 48 -2.71 25.93 16.99
CA ASN A 48 -3.87 25.66 17.85
C ASN A 48 -4.76 26.89 18.11
N GLY A 49 -4.23 28.10 17.92
CA GLY A 49 -4.98 29.36 18.04
C GLY A 49 -5.73 29.79 16.79
N ALA A 50 -5.76 28.99 15.72
CA ALA A 50 -6.56 29.28 14.54
C ALA A 50 -8.06 29.18 14.85
N THR A 51 -8.85 30.11 14.30
CA THR A 51 -10.30 30.20 14.52
C THR A 51 -11.12 29.92 13.26
N ALA A 52 -10.49 30.00 12.08
CA ALA A 52 -11.06 29.59 10.81
C ALA A 52 -9.96 29.08 9.86
N ALA A 53 -10.35 28.29 8.87
CA ALA A 53 -9.46 27.76 7.84
C ALA A 53 -9.98 28.09 6.44
N ALA A 54 -9.05 28.43 5.52
CA ALA A 54 -9.34 28.56 4.11
C ALA A 54 -9.08 27.22 3.41
N ILE A 55 -10.15 26.52 3.05
CA ILE A 55 -10.14 25.17 2.52
C ILE A 55 -10.63 25.17 1.08
N ASN A 56 -9.92 24.47 0.18
CA ASN A 56 -10.46 24.06 -1.10
C ASN A 56 -11.06 22.66 -0.94
N LEU A 57 -12.39 22.59 -0.95
CA LEU A 57 -13.15 21.36 -0.77
C LEU A 57 -13.58 20.82 -2.14
N THR A 58 -13.32 19.55 -2.40
CA THR A 58 -13.62 18.90 -3.67
C THR A 58 -14.48 17.66 -3.42
N ALA A 59 -15.57 17.53 -4.18
CA ALA A 59 -16.30 16.27 -4.33
C ALA A 59 -15.86 15.62 -5.64
N THR A 60 -15.59 14.31 -5.61
CA THR A 60 -15.20 13.53 -6.79
C THR A 60 -15.82 12.13 -6.72
N ASN A 61 -16.03 11.52 -7.89
CA ASN A 61 -16.75 10.25 -8.03
C ASN A 61 -18.13 10.18 -7.32
N PRO A 62 -18.97 11.24 -7.34
CA PRO A 62 -20.28 11.17 -6.70
C PRO A 62 -21.20 10.17 -7.42
N GLN A 63 -21.85 9.29 -6.65
CA GLN A 63 -22.72 8.23 -7.18
C GLN A 63 -24.13 8.73 -7.55
N ALA A 64 -24.52 9.91 -7.05
CA ALA A 64 -25.78 10.57 -7.36
C ALA A 64 -25.61 12.09 -7.28
N ALA A 65 -26.61 12.84 -7.76
CA ALA A 65 -26.64 14.28 -7.52
C ALA A 65 -26.76 14.58 -6.02
N GLY A 66 -26.03 15.58 -5.55
CA GLY A 66 -25.96 15.89 -4.12
C GLY A 66 -25.16 17.15 -3.81
N HIS A 67 -24.75 17.27 -2.55
CA HIS A 67 -23.96 18.40 -2.08
C HIS A 67 -23.07 18.01 -0.88
N LEU A 68 -22.05 18.84 -0.65
CA LEU A 68 -21.27 18.84 0.59
C LEU A 68 -21.63 20.06 1.44
N THR A 69 -21.67 19.89 2.75
CA THR A 69 -21.78 20.99 3.73
C THR A 69 -20.63 20.90 4.72
N ALA A 70 -19.75 21.90 4.72
CA ALA A 70 -18.65 22.02 5.66
C ALA A 70 -18.94 23.08 6.74
N TYR A 71 -18.71 22.74 8.01
CA TYR A 71 -19.10 23.56 9.17
C TYR A 71 -18.21 23.27 10.38
N ASN A 72 -18.37 24.01 11.47
CA ASN A 72 -17.53 23.95 12.67
C ASN A 72 -17.83 22.78 13.63
N CYS A 73 -18.42 21.68 13.14
CA CYS A 73 -18.93 20.57 13.95
C CYS A 73 -20.02 20.88 14.98
N GLY A 74 -20.58 22.10 14.97
CA GLY A 74 -21.78 22.44 15.75
C GLY A 74 -23.07 21.98 15.05
N THR A 75 -24.09 22.83 15.08
CA THR A 75 -25.32 22.59 14.31
C THR A 75 -25.02 22.68 12.82
N ARG A 76 -25.30 21.60 12.07
CA ARG A 76 -25.12 21.57 10.62
C ARG A 76 -26.03 22.61 9.94
N PRO A 77 -25.48 23.55 9.14
CA PRO A 77 -26.26 24.49 8.37
C PRO A 77 -27.15 23.80 7.32
N THR A 78 -28.23 24.46 6.90
CA THR A 78 -29.05 24.03 5.75
C THR A 78 -28.41 24.39 4.40
N ALA A 79 -27.41 25.27 4.39
CA ALA A 79 -26.69 25.68 3.20
C ALA A 79 -25.62 24.64 2.78
N SER A 80 -25.41 24.48 1.48
CA SER A 80 -24.31 23.71 0.92
C SER A 80 -23.05 24.55 0.71
N THR A 81 -21.89 23.91 0.82
CA THR A 81 -20.59 24.45 0.42
C THR A 81 -20.37 24.29 -1.08
N LEU A 82 -20.79 23.15 -1.66
CA LEU A 82 -20.80 22.91 -3.10
C LEU A 82 -21.89 21.91 -3.46
N ASN A 83 -22.38 21.96 -4.69
CA ASN A 83 -23.38 21.04 -5.24
C ASN A 83 -22.79 20.32 -6.45
N TYR A 84 -23.14 19.04 -6.64
CA TYR A 84 -22.59 18.20 -7.70
C TYR A 84 -23.69 17.35 -8.35
N ALA A 85 -23.47 17.01 -9.63
CA ALA A 85 -24.20 15.95 -10.32
C ALA A 85 -23.43 14.63 -10.20
N ALA A 86 -24.10 13.49 -10.48
CA ALA A 86 -23.44 12.19 -10.51
C ALA A 86 -22.25 12.19 -11.49
N GLY A 87 -21.16 11.52 -11.12
CA GLY A 87 -19.93 11.42 -11.91
C GLY A 87 -19.13 12.72 -12.11
N THR A 88 -19.55 13.84 -11.50
CA THR A 88 -18.91 15.15 -11.72
C THR A 88 -17.94 15.49 -10.60
N THR A 89 -16.67 15.71 -10.94
CA THR A 89 -15.69 16.30 -10.01
C THR A 89 -15.85 17.81 -9.98
N ILE A 90 -16.07 18.37 -8.78
CA ILE A 90 -16.21 19.81 -8.59
C ILE A 90 -15.55 20.25 -7.28
N ALA A 91 -14.92 21.42 -7.30
CA ALA A 91 -14.26 22.03 -6.16
C ALA A 91 -14.85 23.40 -5.84
N ASN A 92 -14.82 23.78 -4.56
CA ASN A 92 -15.10 25.13 -4.11
C ASN A 92 -14.13 25.55 -3.00
N ALA A 93 -13.59 26.76 -3.10
CA ALA A 93 -12.77 27.38 -2.05
C ALA A 93 -13.69 28.06 -1.03
N SER A 94 -13.49 27.80 0.26
CA SER A 94 -14.36 28.27 1.33
C SER A 94 -13.58 28.55 2.61
N ILE A 95 -14.05 29.55 3.37
CA ILE A 95 -13.53 29.85 4.71
C ILE A 95 -14.52 29.26 5.71
N ILE A 96 -14.03 28.35 6.56
CA ILE A 96 -14.87 27.59 7.49
C ILE A 96 -14.40 27.89 8.92
N PRO A 97 -15.28 28.34 9.83
CA PRO A 97 -14.95 28.47 11.25
C PRO A 97 -14.56 27.11 11.82
N LEU A 98 -13.55 27.10 12.70
CA LEU A 98 -13.13 25.90 13.40
C LEU A 98 -13.97 25.71 14.67
N SER A 99 -14.17 24.46 15.08
CA SER A 99 -14.68 24.14 16.41
C SER A 99 -13.72 24.65 17.50
N SER A 100 -14.15 24.63 18.77
CA SER A 100 -13.26 24.89 19.91
C SER A 100 -12.08 23.91 20.02
N SER A 101 -12.21 22.72 19.42
CA SER A 101 -11.16 21.71 19.28
C SER A 101 -10.36 21.82 17.98
N GLY A 102 -10.62 22.85 17.16
CA GLY A 102 -9.87 23.10 15.94
C GLY A 102 -10.25 22.20 14.75
N LYS A 103 -11.46 21.67 14.74
CA LYS A 103 -11.99 20.76 13.71
C LYS A 103 -12.96 21.47 12.76
N ILE A 104 -13.17 20.85 11.60
CA ILE A 104 -14.36 21.06 10.79
C ILE A 104 -15.10 19.73 10.59
N CYS A 105 -16.38 19.81 10.27
CA CYS A 105 -17.21 18.67 9.92
C CYS A 105 -17.68 18.82 8.48
N ILE A 106 -17.63 17.73 7.71
CA ILE A 106 -18.02 17.71 6.30
C ILE A 106 -19.10 16.65 6.14
N HIS A 107 -20.32 17.11 5.86
CA HIS A 107 -21.46 16.25 5.59
C HIS A 107 -21.64 16.04 4.08
N THR A 108 -22.02 14.82 3.67
CA THR A 108 -22.38 14.52 2.28
C THR A 108 -23.82 14.05 2.14
N LEU A 109 -24.54 14.58 1.15
CA LEU A 109 -25.90 14.12 0.84
C LEU A 109 -25.91 12.77 0.11
N ALA A 110 -24.98 12.56 -0.82
CA ALA A 110 -24.89 11.34 -1.64
C ALA A 110 -23.51 10.69 -1.48
N THR A 111 -23.41 9.40 -1.81
CA THR A 111 -22.14 8.67 -1.74
C THR A 111 -21.12 9.33 -2.68
N THR A 112 -19.96 9.73 -2.16
CA THR A 112 -18.94 10.46 -2.92
C THR A 112 -17.57 10.36 -2.26
N ASP A 113 -16.51 10.57 -3.03
CA ASP A 113 -15.20 10.85 -2.46
C ASP A 113 -15.07 12.35 -2.15
N ILE A 114 -14.35 12.68 -1.08
CA ILE A 114 -14.14 14.00 -0.55
C ILE A 114 -12.65 14.26 -0.42
N VAL A 115 -12.23 15.42 -0.91
CA VAL A 115 -10.85 15.83 -0.94
C VAL A 115 -10.77 17.25 -0.38
N ALA A 116 -9.95 17.48 0.65
CA ALA A 116 -9.82 18.78 1.32
C ALA A 116 -8.37 19.24 1.36
N ASP A 117 -8.10 20.41 0.76
CA ASP A 117 -6.82 21.12 0.84
C ASP A 117 -6.95 22.35 1.72
N ILE A 118 -5.95 22.61 2.56
CA ILE A 118 -5.82 23.91 3.24
C ILE A 118 -4.87 24.82 2.49
N THR A 119 -5.26 26.07 2.32
CA THR A 119 -4.46 27.13 1.65
C THR A 119 -4.05 28.25 2.61
N GLY A 120 -4.60 28.25 3.82
CA GLY A 120 -4.27 29.19 4.89
C GLY A 120 -5.28 29.12 6.03
N TRP A 121 -5.09 29.99 7.01
CA TRP A 121 -5.90 30.01 8.23
C TRP A 121 -5.99 31.42 8.81
N PHE A 122 -6.93 31.61 9.75
CA PHE A 122 -7.17 32.89 10.41
C PHE A 122 -6.93 32.75 11.93
N PRO A 123 -5.99 33.50 12.53
CA PRO A 123 -5.87 33.63 13.97
C PRO A 123 -7.07 34.38 14.57
N ALA A 124 -7.27 34.25 15.88
CA ALA A 124 -8.24 35.08 16.58
C ALA A 124 -7.89 36.57 16.46
N GLY A 125 -8.79 37.38 15.88
CA GLY A 125 -8.65 38.84 15.83
C GLY A 125 -7.50 39.36 14.94
N SER A 126 -7.02 38.56 14.01
CA SER A 126 -5.91 38.92 13.11
C SER A 126 -6.22 38.53 11.66
N ASP A 127 -5.35 38.95 10.74
CA ASP A 127 -5.51 38.77 9.30
C ASP A 127 -5.21 37.34 8.82
N PHE A 128 -5.61 37.06 7.58
CA PHE A 128 -5.34 35.81 6.89
C PHE A 128 -3.85 35.47 6.86
N SER A 129 -3.51 34.24 7.27
CA SER A 129 -2.17 33.68 7.18
C SER A 129 -2.10 32.67 6.04
N PRO A 130 -1.53 33.04 4.87
CA PRO A 130 -1.41 32.14 3.73
C PRO A 130 -0.42 31.00 4.03
N ARG A 131 -0.59 29.89 3.32
CA ARG A 131 0.28 28.72 3.40
C ARG A 131 0.40 28.04 2.02
N THR A 132 1.52 27.38 1.78
CA THR A 132 1.65 26.42 0.66
C THR A 132 0.54 25.37 0.79
N PRO A 133 -0.32 25.18 -0.23
CA PRO A 133 -1.44 24.26 -0.14
C PRO A 133 -1.05 22.87 0.36
N ALA A 134 -1.84 22.30 1.27
CA ALA A 134 -1.58 20.99 1.85
C ALA A 134 -2.86 20.16 1.95
N ARG A 135 -2.76 18.86 1.64
CA ARG A 135 -3.83 17.88 1.75
C ARG A 135 -4.12 17.59 3.22
N LEU A 136 -5.35 17.79 3.66
CA LEU A 136 -5.81 17.39 5.00
C LEU A 136 -6.65 16.12 4.98
N LEU A 137 -7.40 15.92 3.89
CA LEU A 137 -8.29 14.78 3.69
C LEU A 137 -8.27 14.36 2.22
N ASP A 138 -8.21 13.05 2.00
CA ASP A 138 -8.48 12.41 0.70
C ASP A 138 -9.20 11.10 1.00
N THR A 139 -10.48 11.02 0.66
CA THR A 139 -11.26 9.79 0.88
C THR A 139 -11.39 8.97 -0.38
N ARG A 140 -10.78 9.41 -1.49
CA ARG A 140 -10.69 8.54 -2.65
C ARG A 140 -9.97 7.28 -2.21
N THR A 141 -10.39 6.14 -2.73
CA THR A 141 -9.51 4.98 -2.83
C THR A 141 -8.38 5.34 -3.78
N THR A 142 -7.44 6.13 -3.28
CA THR A 142 -6.14 6.34 -3.89
C THR A 142 -5.17 5.56 -3.03
N THR A 143 -4.48 4.61 -3.66
CA THR A 143 -3.07 4.29 -3.39
C THR A 143 -2.40 5.48 -2.70
N THR A 144 -2.29 5.46 -1.37
CA THR A 144 -2.09 6.70 -0.59
C THR A 144 -0.81 7.39 -1.03
N SER A 145 -0.94 8.58 -1.60
CA SER A 145 0.15 9.56 -1.72
C SER A 145 0.50 10.06 -0.33
N GLY A 146 1.67 9.67 0.16
CA GLY A 146 2.20 9.96 1.48
C GLY A 146 3.72 10.15 1.48
N GLY A 147 4.37 9.99 0.33
CA GLY A 147 5.70 10.51 0.05
C GLY A 147 5.59 11.74 -0.85
N SER A 148 6.46 12.73 -0.66
CA SER A 148 6.67 13.84 -1.60
C SER A 148 7.35 13.40 -2.92
N GLY A 149 7.27 12.11 -3.26
CA GLY A 149 7.79 11.51 -4.50
C GLY A 149 6.75 11.54 -5.59
N ALA A 150 7.18 11.78 -6.84
CA ALA A 150 6.29 11.62 -7.98
C ALA A 150 5.94 10.13 -8.12
N VAL A 151 4.66 9.79 -8.26
CA VAL A 151 4.24 8.41 -8.55
C VAL A 151 4.92 7.97 -9.84
N GLN A 152 5.80 6.97 -9.74
CA GLN A 152 6.55 6.40 -10.86
C GLN A 152 5.83 5.19 -11.46
N PHE A 153 5.05 4.47 -10.67
CA PHE A 153 4.23 3.36 -11.12
C PHE A 153 3.00 3.22 -10.24
N ALA A 154 1.86 3.00 -10.87
CA ALA A 154 0.61 2.62 -10.23
C ALA A 154 -0.09 1.54 -11.05
N GLU A 155 -0.65 0.55 -10.37
CA GLU A 155 -1.54 -0.45 -10.93
C GLU A 155 -2.62 -0.85 -9.89
N ASP A 156 -3.88 -0.73 -10.29
CA ASP A 156 -5.05 -1.09 -9.48
C ASP A 156 -5.79 -2.33 -10.01
N PHE A 157 -5.33 -2.90 -11.13
CA PHE A 157 -5.87 -4.07 -11.81
C PHE A 157 -7.33 -3.93 -12.28
N ALA A 158 -7.83 -2.69 -12.39
CA ALA A 158 -9.19 -2.41 -12.78
C ALA A 158 -9.56 -3.05 -14.13
N GLY A 159 -10.77 -3.61 -14.20
CA GLY A 159 -11.28 -4.33 -15.35
C GLY A 159 -10.64 -5.70 -15.59
N ASN A 160 -9.96 -6.28 -14.59
CA ASN A 160 -9.09 -7.45 -14.75
C ASN A 160 -8.02 -7.24 -15.83
N THR A 161 -7.32 -6.12 -15.78
CA THR A 161 -6.20 -5.79 -16.69
C THR A 161 -4.91 -5.48 -15.93
N GLY A 162 -3.79 -5.23 -16.63
CA GLY A 162 -2.55 -4.75 -16.02
C GLY A 162 -1.53 -5.83 -15.65
N LEU A 163 -1.88 -7.11 -15.68
CA LEU A 163 -0.95 -8.22 -15.39
C LEU A 163 0.27 -8.24 -16.33
N ASP A 164 0.08 -7.83 -17.59
CA ASP A 164 1.12 -7.73 -18.60
C ASP A 164 2.18 -6.66 -18.30
N ARG A 165 1.94 -5.79 -17.32
CA ARG A 165 2.90 -4.76 -16.86
C ARG A 165 3.91 -5.30 -15.84
N PHE A 166 3.80 -6.58 -15.48
CA PHE A 166 4.69 -7.24 -14.53
C PHE A 166 5.53 -8.32 -15.19
N ASP A 167 6.72 -8.51 -14.65
CA ASP A 167 7.51 -9.71 -14.86
C ASP A 167 7.10 -10.74 -13.82
N LEU A 168 6.70 -11.92 -14.26
CA LEU A 168 6.16 -13.01 -13.42
C LEU A 168 7.14 -14.16 -13.35
N HIS A 169 7.40 -14.71 -12.18
CA HIS A 169 8.29 -15.87 -12.02
C HIS A 169 7.71 -16.88 -11.05
N VAL A 170 7.97 -18.16 -11.32
CA VAL A 170 7.58 -19.28 -10.46
C VAL A 170 8.81 -20.15 -10.19
N PHE A 171 9.09 -20.34 -8.90
CA PHE A 171 10.16 -21.19 -8.41
C PHE A 171 9.61 -22.25 -7.44
N GLN A 172 10.14 -23.46 -7.52
CA GLN A 172 9.82 -24.56 -6.61
C GLN A 172 11.08 -25.36 -6.26
N ARG A 173 11.19 -25.78 -4.99
CA ARG A 173 12.33 -26.52 -4.41
C ARG A 173 11.88 -27.88 -3.85
N ASN A 174 12.76 -28.88 -3.99
CA ASN A 174 12.71 -30.24 -3.42
C ASN A 174 11.65 -31.20 -4.00
N VAL A 175 11.72 -31.49 -5.30
CA VAL A 175 10.96 -32.59 -5.94
C VAL A 175 11.41 -34.01 -5.56
N ASP A 176 12.23 -34.22 -4.52
CA ASP A 176 13.05 -35.44 -4.40
C ASP A 176 12.87 -36.31 -3.15
N ILE A 177 12.03 -35.99 -2.15
CA ILE A 177 11.94 -36.86 -0.95
C ILE A 177 10.51 -36.98 -0.40
N HIS A 178 9.73 -37.85 -1.05
CA HIS A 178 9.04 -39.02 -0.48
C HIS A 178 8.04 -39.56 -1.53
N ASN A 179 8.40 -40.64 -2.24
CA ASN A 179 7.56 -41.37 -3.22
C ASN A 179 7.17 -40.64 -4.53
N TYR A 180 7.96 -39.65 -4.97
CA TYR A 180 7.74 -39.04 -6.29
C TYR A 180 8.41 -39.87 -7.39
N ASP A 181 7.64 -40.40 -8.34
CA ASP A 181 8.14 -41.21 -9.46
C ASP A 181 8.64 -40.40 -10.67
N GLY A 182 8.75 -39.08 -10.51
CA GLY A 182 9.13 -38.16 -11.59
C GLY A 182 8.04 -37.95 -12.66
N SER A 183 6.87 -38.56 -12.51
CA SER A 183 5.78 -38.54 -13.50
C SER A 183 4.48 -37.87 -12.99
N SER A 184 4.34 -37.72 -11.67
CA SER A 184 3.06 -37.39 -11.03
C SER A 184 3.00 -35.97 -10.49
N GLY A 185 2.63 -34.97 -11.28
CA GLY A 185 2.33 -33.62 -10.80
C GLY A 185 1.34 -33.54 -9.61
N GLY A 186 1.26 -32.40 -8.94
CA GLY A 186 0.27 -32.12 -7.89
C GLY A 186 -0.94 -31.35 -8.42
N THR A 187 -2.08 -31.48 -7.74
CA THR A 187 -3.22 -30.58 -7.92
C THR A 187 -3.53 -29.89 -6.60
N TRP A 188 -3.74 -28.59 -6.64
CA TRP A 188 -4.17 -27.83 -5.48
C TRP A 188 -5.36 -26.96 -5.84
N THR A 189 -5.96 -26.39 -4.82
CA THR A 189 -7.11 -25.53 -5.01
C THR A 189 -6.68 -24.06 -4.99
N GLY A 190 -7.19 -23.28 -5.94
CA GLY A 190 -7.14 -21.82 -5.91
C GLY A 190 -8.51 -21.26 -5.54
N ASP A 191 -8.51 -20.04 -5.00
CA ASP A 191 -9.75 -19.30 -4.76
C ASP A 191 -10.40 -18.92 -6.10
N HIS A 192 -11.73 -18.87 -6.07
CA HIS A 192 -12.61 -18.61 -7.20
C HIS A 192 -12.56 -19.69 -8.30
N ASP A 193 -13.72 -19.95 -8.91
CA ASP A 193 -13.77 -20.66 -10.18
C ASP A 193 -13.20 -19.79 -11.33
N THR A 194 -13.10 -20.37 -12.53
CA THR A 194 -12.61 -19.64 -13.73
C THR A 194 -13.52 -18.49 -14.16
N ALA A 195 -14.73 -18.37 -13.58
CA ALA A 195 -15.67 -17.30 -13.82
C ALA A 195 -15.61 -16.20 -12.74
N CYS A 196 -14.65 -16.26 -11.81
CA CYS A 196 -14.54 -15.30 -10.72
C CYS A 196 -15.80 -15.26 -9.83
N GLY A 197 -16.35 -16.45 -9.56
CA GLY A 197 -17.51 -16.68 -8.71
C GLY A 197 -17.33 -16.22 -7.26
N SER A 198 -18.22 -16.68 -6.36
CA SER A 198 -18.09 -16.39 -4.92
C SER A 198 -16.70 -16.80 -4.40
N PRO A 199 -16.16 -16.18 -3.34
CA PRO A 199 -14.94 -16.66 -2.72
C PRO A 199 -14.98 -18.11 -2.20
N ASP A 200 -16.16 -18.73 -2.12
CA ASP A 200 -16.34 -20.16 -1.80
C ASP A 200 -16.24 -21.07 -3.04
N THR A 201 -16.28 -20.48 -4.23
CA THR A 201 -15.98 -21.21 -5.46
C THR A 201 -14.47 -21.43 -5.52
N GLN A 202 -14.08 -22.60 -5.97
CA GLN A 202 -12.69 -23.07 -5.95
C GLN A 202 -12.37 -23.69 -7.30
N ARG A 203 -11.15 -23.48 -7.78
CA ARG A 203 -10.66 -24.11 -9.02
C ARG A 203 -9.49 -25.02 -8.73
N THR A 204 -9.38 -26.10 -9.48
CA THR A 204 -8.23 -26.99 -9.42
C THR A 204 -7.11 -26.43 -10.30
N LEU A 205 -5.98 -26.14 -9.68
CA LEU A 205 -4.72 -25.82 -10.32
C LEU A 205 -3.87 -27.07 -10.35
N SER A 206 -3.02 -27.19 -11.36
CA SER A 206 -2.13 -28.35 -11.53
C SER A 206 -0.72 -27.90 -11.81
N TRP A 207 0.22 -28.72 -11.41
CA TRP A 207 1.63 -28.50 -11.67
C TRP A 207 2.27 -29.82 -12.02
N ARG A 208 3.07 -29.83 -13.08
CA ARG A 208 3.95 -30.93 -13.43
C ARG A 208 5.40 -30.44 -13.55
N PRO A 209 6.39 -31.27 -13.21
CA PRO A 209 7.79 -30.94 -13.42
C PRO A 209 8.13 -30.60 -14.88
N SER A 210 7.41 -31.21 -15.83
CA SER A 210 7.55 -30.95 -17.25
C SER A 210 6.84 -29.69 -17.75
N ASP A 211 6.01 -29.03 -16.93
CA ASP A 211 5.31 -27.83 -17.35
C ASP A 211 6.30 -26.69 -17.63
N SER A 212 6.06 -26.01 -18.75
CA SER A 212 6.81 -24.82 -19.12
C SER A 212 6.61 -23.70 -18.10
N GLN A 213 7.56 -22.76 -18.01
CA GLN A 213 7.39 -21.58 -17.15
C GLN A 213 6.12 -20.79 -17.48
N VAL A 214 5.72 -20.71 -18.75
CA VAL A 214 4.47 -20.06 -19.18
C VAL A 214 3.25 -20.78 -18.59
N THR A 215 3.24 -22.11 -18.64
CA THR A 215 2.16 -22.92 -18.05
C THR A 215 2.09 -22.72 -16.54
N ARG A 216 3.24 -22.71 -15.86
CA ARG A 216 3.33 -22.47 -14.41
C ARG A 216 2.83 -21.07 -14.04
N GLN A 217 3.23 -20.05 -14.79
CA GLN A 217 2.78 -18.67 -14.60
C GLN A 217 1.27 -18.54 -14.77
N ALA A 218 0.69 -19.15 -15.82
CA ALA A 218 -0.75 -19.10 -16.07
C ALA A 218 -1.59 -19.77 -14.97
N ASN A 219 -1.04 -20.77 -14.29
CA ASN A 219 -1.70 -21.41 -13.15
C ASN A 219 -1.54 -20.60 -11.86
N ALA A 220 -0.36 -20.00 -11.65
CA ALA A 220 -0.02 -19.29 -10.42
C ALA A 220 -0.54 -17.84 -10.38
N PHE A 221 -0.69 -17.17 -11.53
CA PHE A 221 -1.09 -15.77 -11.62
C PHE A 221 -2.35 -15.60 -12.46
N TYR A 222 -3.31 -14.84 -11.96
CA TYR A 222 -4.54 -14.52 -12.67
C TYR A 222 -5.18 -13.27 -12.10
N LEU A 223 -6.07 -12.64 -12.88
CA LEU A 223 -6.82 -11.49 -12.44
C LEU A 223 -8.27 -11.89 -12.13
N CYS A 224 -8.82 -11.36 -11.05
CA CYS A 224 -10.18 -11.68 -10.65
C CYS A 224 -10.82 -10.53 -9.87
N ARG A 225 -11.98 -10.05 -10.33
CA ARG A 225 -12.71 -8.92 -9.73
C ARG A 225 -11.82 -7.70 -9.44
N ASP A 226 -10.95 -7.36 -10.38
CA ASP A 226 -10.03 -6.22 -10.28
C ASP A 226 -8.88 -6.44 -9.29
N HIS A 227 -8.52 -7.71 -9.04
CA HIS A 227 -7.42 -8.09 -8.17
C HIS A 227 -6.39 -8.94 -8.91
N LEU A 228 -5.10 -8.76 -8.61
CA LEU A 228 -4.10 -9.77 -8.92
C LEU A 228 -4.14 -10.87 -7.88
N MET A 229 -4.28 -12.11 -8.34
CA MET A 229 -4.34 -13.29 -7.50
C MET A 229 -3.06 -14.11 -7.67
N THR A 230 -2.43 -14.49 -6.56
CA THR A 230 -1.34 -15.46 -6.56
C THR A 230 -1.78 -16.75 -5.86
N ALA A 231 -1.68 -17.86 -6.59
CA ALA A 231 -2.09 -19.17 -6.11
C ALA A 231 -0.94 -20.15 -6.13
N MET A 232 -0.63 -20.72 -4.96
CA MET A 232 0.36 -21.78 -4.83
C MET A 232 -0.10 -22.82 -3.82
N GLY A 233 -0.13 -24.07 -4.24
CA GLY A 233 -0.46 -25.18 -3.36
C GLY A 233 0.27 -26.45 -3.76
N GLU A 234 0.55 -27.22 -2.71
CA GLU A 234 0.96 -28.62 -2.68
C GLU A 234 1.89 -29.13 -3.80
N VAL A 235 3.18 -28.90 -3.56
CA VAL A 235 4.24 -29.87 -3.85
C VAL A 235 5.05 -29.97 -2.56
N ASP A 236 5.38 -31.18 -2.10
CA ASP A 236 6.31 -31.37 -0.99
C ASP A 236 7.54 -30.48 -1.20
N GLY A 237 7.81 -29.56 -0.26
CA GLY A 237 8.90 -28.59 -0.37
C GLY A 237 8.47 -27.12 -0.30
N PHE A 238 9.13 -26.28 -1.10
CA PHE A 238 9.03 -24.82 -1.00
C PHE A 238 8.71 -24.19 -2.34
N SER A 239 7.63 -23.42 -2.41
CA SER A 239 7.20 -22.70 -3.61
C SER A 239 7.28 -21.19 -3.40
N ILE A 240 7.69 -20.48 -4.44
CA ILE A 240 7.79 -19.04 -4.48
C ILE A 240 7.22 -18.57 -5.82
N VAL A 241 6.29 -17.64 -5.78
CA VAL A 241 5.98 -16.83 -6.95
C VAL A 241 6.40 -15.40 -6.71
N THR A 242 6.95 -14.78 -7.74
CA THR A 242 7.35 -13.38 -7.67
C THR A 242 6.76 -12.60 -8.83
N PHE A 243 6.36 -11.38 -8.54
CA PHE A 243 5.95 -10.42 -9.55
C PHE A 243 6.60 -9.07 -9.29
N ALA A 244 6.98 -8.40 -10.36
CA ALA A 244 7.69 -7.13 -10.29
C ALA A 244 7.20 -6.22 -11.41
N PRO A 245 6.88 -4.94 -11.16
CA PRO A 245 6.68 -3.98 -12.24
C PRO A 245 7.87 -4.06 -13.23
N LYS A 246 7.56 -4.11 -14.52
CA LYS A 246 8.57 -4.14 -15.60
C LYS A 246 9.55 -2.96 -15.57
N PRO A 247 9.13 -1.72 -15.24
CA PRO A 247 10.06 -0.60 -15.19
C PRO A 247 11.19 -0.81 -14.18
N THR A 248 12.34 -0.25 -14.52
CA THR A 248 13.40 0.03 -13.57
C THR A 248 13.24 1.47 -13.07
N PHE A 249 13.49 1.69 -11.79
CA PHE A 249 13.27 2.97 -11.12
C PHE A 249 14.62 3.54 -10.68
N ASP A 250 14.83 4.84 -10.88
CA ASP A 250 16.07 5.51 -10.48
C ASP A 250 16.00 6.05 -9.04
N ALA A 251 14.80 6.40 -8.57
CA ALA A 251 14.60 7.06 -7.29
C ALA A 251 13.34 6.56 -6.57
N VAL A 252 13.38 5.36 -5.98
CA VAL A 252 12.29 4.90 -5.10
C VAL A 252 12.52 5.43 -3.69
N SER A 253 11.47 5.99 -3.11
CA SER A 253 11.35 6.43 -1.71
C SER A 253 10.26 5.67 -0.96
N ARG A 254 9.26 5.15 -1.68
CA ARG A 254 8.16 4.39 -1.09
C ARG A 254 7.58 3.38 -2.06
N VAL A 255 7.24 2.21 -1.53
CA VAL A 255 6.50 1.16 -2.22
C VAL A 255 5.31 0.81 -1.36
N CYS A 256 4.12 0.78 -1.94
CA CYS A 256 2.93 0.29 -1.27
C CYS A 256 2.18 -0.73 -2.14
N VAL A 257 1.44 -1.60 -1.48
CA VAL A 257 0.50 -2.53 -2.09
C VAL A 257 -0.60 -2.80 -1.07
N ASP A 258 -1.83 -2.92 -1.53
CA ASP A 258 -2.91 -3.43 -0.71
C ASP A 258 -2.92 -4.95 -0.84
N VAL A 259 -2.80 -5.64 0.29
CA VAL A 259 -2.88 -7.10 0.33
C VAL A 259 -4.20 -7.47 0.98
N ASN A 260 -5.03 -8.21 0.25
CA ASN A 260 -6.24 -8.79 0.80
C ASN A 260 -5.88 -10.11 1.48
N LEU A 261 -6.35 -10.24 2.70
CA LEU A 261 -5.77 -11.15 3.66
C LEU A 261 -6.70 -12.35 3.80
N THR A 262 -6.61 -13.27 2.83
CA THR A 262 -7.14 -14.60 3.05
C THR A 262 -6.16 -15.31 3.98
N ASN A 263 -6.60 -15.70 5.19
CA ASN A 263 -5.74 -16.50 6.06
C ASN A 263 -5.51 -17.88 5.42
N LEU A 264 -4.33 -18.10 4.87
CA LEU A 264 -4.00 -19.31 4.12
C LEU A 264 -3.51 -20.47 5.02
N GLY A 265 -3.58 -20.30 6.35
CA GLY A 265 -3.09 -21.25 7.33
C GLY A 265 -1.62 -21.07 7.71
N ALA A 266 -1.07 -22.05 8.44
CA ALA A 266 0.32 -21.99 8.88
C ALA A 266 1.31 -22.07 7.70
N ARG A 267 2.45 -21.38 7.82
CA ARG A 267 3.59 -21.42 6.87
C ARG A 267 3.33 -20.89 5.48
N GLN A 268 2.40 -19.96 5.38
CA GLN A 268 2.31 -19.04 4.26
C GLN A 268 2.76 -17.66 4.71
N TRP A 269 3.47 -16.94 3.84
CA TRP A 269 3.91 -15.59 4.11
C TRP A 269 4.21 -14.87 2.80
N TRP A 270 4.20 -13.55 2.86
CA TRP A 270 4.51 -12.73 1.71
C TRP A 270 5.53 -11.66 2.06
N LYS A 271 6.19 -11.14 1.03
CA LYS A 271 7.25 -10.14 1.17
C LYS A 271 7.18 -9.09 0.08
N MET A 272 7.74 -7.94 0.36
CA MET A 272 8.03 -6.90 -0.61
C MET A 272 9.48 -6.47 -0.51
N GLY A 273 10.07 -6.16 -1.66
CA GLY A 273 11.49 -5.85 -1.76
C GLY A 273 11.77 -4.67 -2.68
N VAL A 274 12.73 -3.86 -2.29
CA VAL A 274 13.40 -2.90 -3.18
C VAL A 274 14.83 -3.40 -3.35
N VAL A 275 15.17 -3.82 -4.57
CA VAL A 275 16.45 -4.43 -4.91
C VAL A 275 17.15 -3.64 -6.02
N SER A 276 18.47 -3.67 -6.08
CA SER A 276 19.19 -3.10 -7.23
C SER A 276 18.81 -3.83 -8.52
N ALA A 277 18.81 -3.12 -9.65
CA ALA A 277 18.52 -3.72 -10.95
C ALA A 277 19.55 -4.81 -11.31
N GLY A 278 20.80 -4.64 -10.90
CA GLY A 278 21.85 -5.66 -11.05
C GLY A 278 21.50 -6.94 -10.29
N LEU A 279 21.07 -6.82 -9.02
CA LEU A 279 20.64 -7.97 -8.23
C LEU A 279 19.38 -8.62 -8.82
N TYR A 280 18.39 -7.85 -9.27
CA TYR A 280 17.19 -8.38 -9.91
C TYR A 280 17.52 -9.21 -11.17
N ASN A 281 18.42 -8.69 -12.01
CA ASN A 281 18.82 -9.35 -13.26
C ASN A 281 19.73 -10.57 -13.01
N SER A 282 20.35 -10.66 -11.83
CA SER A 282 21.01 -11.88 -11.41
C SER A 282 19.97 -12.91 -10.92
N THR A 283 20.13 -14.16 -11.34
CA THR A 283 19.27 -15.28 -10.89
C THR A 283 20.11 -16.39 -10.23
N TYR A 284 19.62 -16.92 -9.12
CA TYR A 284 20.27 -17.82 -8.18
C TYR A 284 19.15 -18.76 -7.87
N ARG A 285 19.32 -19.96 -8.41
CA ARG A 285 18.25 -20.95 -8.52
C ARG A 285 16.98 -20.40 -9.19
N GLY A 286 17.08 -19.39 -10.06
CA GLY A 286 15.95 -18.85 -10.83
C GLY A 286 15.02 -17.87 -10.09
N VAL A 287 15.35 -17.45 -8.86
CA VAL A 287 14.54 -16.47 -8.10
C VAL A 287 15.11 -15.06 -8.30
N PRO A 288 14.47 -14.11 -8.98
CA PRO A 288 15.04 -12.77 -9.15
C PRO A 288 15.13 -12.01 -7.80
N GLY A 289 16.22 -11.27 -7.59
CA GLY A 289 16.36 -10.36 -6.44
C GLY A 289 16.56 -11.01 -5.05
N TYR A 290 16.78 -12.32 -4.99
CA TYR A 290 16.85 -13.25 -3.84
C TYR A 290 16.46 -12.75 -2.44
N VAL A 291 15.57 -13.52 -1.79
CA VAL A 291 15.24 -13.35 -0.38
C VAL A 291 15.88 -14.41 0.53
N LEU A 292 16.19 -13.99 1.77
CA LEU A 292 16.93 -14.71 2.82
C LEU A 292 16.51 -16.17 3.10
N SER A 293 15.21 -16.49 3.07
CA SER A 293 14.72 -17.84 3.38
C SER A 293 14.79 -18.81 2.21
N ASP A 294 15.05 -18.31 1.00
CA ASP A 294 14.67 -18.99 -0.24
C ASP A 294 15.74 -19.99 -0.71
N VAL A 295 16.94 -19.92 -0.12
CA VAL A 295 18.14 -20.39 -0.82
C VAL A 295 19.21 -21.10 0.03
N THR A 296 18.80 -21.68 1.17
CA THR A 296 19.67 -22.33 2.18
C THR A 296 20.69 -21.35 2.78
N ALA A 297 20.45 -20.97 4.04
CA ALA A 297 21.21 -19.99 4.81
C ALA A 297 22.66 -20.41 5.16
N SER A 298 23.31 -21.28 4.38
CA SER A 298 24.71 -21.69 4.58
C SER A 298 25.63 -21.35 3.40
N ASP A 299 25.10 -21.15 2.19
CA ASP A 299 25.92 -21.17 0.96
C ASP A 299 25.91 -19.86 0.17
N VAL A 300 25.23 -18.82 0.68
CA VAL A 300 25.27 -17.49 0.07
C VAL A 300 26.19 -16.61 0.92
N PRO A 301 27.42 -16.30 0.45
CA PRO A 301 28.29 -15.34 1.11
C PRO A 301 27.52 -14.03 1.29
N ASP A 302 27.33 -13.64 2.55
CA ASP A 302 26.53 -12.52 3.03
C ASP A 302 25.42 -12.01 2.10
N ILE A 303 24.19 -12.42 2.43
CA ILE A 303 22.95 -11.75 2.00
C ILE A 303 22.86 -10.31 2.56
N ILE A 304 23.89 -9.87 3.30
CA ILE A 304 24.14 -8.54 3.84
C ILE A 304 24.86 -7.69 2.78
N GLY A 305 24.13 -6.78 2.15
CA GLY A 305 24.67 -5.86 1.15
C GLY A 305 23.77 -4.63 0.98
N ASN A 306 24.32 -3.54 0.45
CA ASN A 306 23.59 -2.29 0.18
C ASN A 306 22.70 -2.36 -1.08
N ASP A 307 22.48 -3.56 -1.62
CA ASP A 307 21.82 -3.81 -2.90
C ASP A 307 20.37 -4.30 -2.74
N ARG A 308 19.86 -4.46 -1.51
CA ARG A 308 18.45 -4.78 -1.25
C ARG A 308 17.94 -4.33 0.12
N VAL A 309 16.63 -4.13 0.17
CA VAL A 309 15.83 -4.10 1.40
C VAL A 309 14.63 -5.01 1.19
N ILE A 310 14.40 -5.96 2.10
CA ILE A 310 13.24 -6.86 2.06
C ILE A 310 12.43 -6.76 3.35
N ALA A 311 11.13 -6.59 3.20
CA ALA A 311 10.16 -6.59 4.28
C ALA A 311 9.20 -7.79 4.14
N SER A 312 8.85 -8.40 5.25
CA SER A 312 8.14 -9.67 5.34
C SER A 312 6.98 -9.58 6.31
N TRP A 313 5.88 -10.23 5.96
CA TRP A 313 4.72 -10.41 6.84
C TRP A 313 4.36 -11.90 6.89
N GLY A 314 4.43 -12.48 8.10
CA GLY A 314 4.32 -13.95 8.34
C GLY A 314 5.66 -14.73 8.37
N GLY A 315 5.60 -16.02 8.73
CA GLY A 315 6.74 -16.98 8.75
C GLY A 315 7.76 -16.80 9.91
N ALA A 316 8.69 -17.75 10.13
CA ALA A 316 9.78 -17.64 11.12
C ALA A 316 11.15 -17.48 10.43
N GLY A 317 11.97 -16.52 10.88
CA GLY A 317 13.34 -16.32 10.40
C GLY A 317 14.10 -15.28 11.23
N ALA A 318 15.37 -15.56 11.52
CA ALA A 318 16.20 -14.92 12.54
C ALA A 318 17.42 -14.21 11.94
N HIS A 319 17.25 -13.16 11.11
CA HIS A 319 18.40 -12.46 10.50
C HIS A 319 18.20 -10.94 10.35
N VAL A 320 19.32 -10.21 10.27
CA VAL A 320 19.52 -8.78 10.58
C VAL A 320 19.03 -7.79 9.51
N ALA A 321 18.66 -8.25 8.29
CA ALA A 321 18.28 -7.39 7.15
C ALA A 321 16.79 -7.50 6.75
N LEU A 322 15.93 -8.06 7.61
CA LEU A 322 14.49 -8.21 7.35
C LEU A 322 13.68 -7.32 8.28
N LEU A 323 12.79 -6.53 7.71
CA LEU A 323 11.69 -5.95 8.45
C LEU A 323 10.59 -7.01 8.54
N ARG A 324 10.26 -7.47 9.74
CA ARG A 324 9.19 -8.43 10.01
C ARG A 324 8.10 -7.89 10.92
N ILE A 325 6.89 -7.79 10.37
CA ILE A 325 5.67 -7.56 11.15
C ILE A 325 4.96 -8.91 11.35
N GLY A 326 4.57 -9.18 12.61
CA GLY A 326 3.87 -10.40 13.00
C GLY A 326 2.46 -10.49 12.43
N HIS A 327 1.91 -11.70 12.45
CA HIS A 327 0.53 -11.98 12.04
C HIS A 327 -0.41 -11.69 13.23
N ASP A 328 -0.91 -10.46 13.37
CA ASP A 328 -1.82 -10.10 14.48
C ASP A 328 -3.23 -10.69 14.33
N VAL A 329 -3.58 -11.17 13.13
CA VAL A 329 -4.78 -11.98 12.90
C VAL A 329 -4.47 -13.42 13.28
N GLY A 330 -4.82 -13.92 14.47
CA GLY A 330 -4.57 -15.33 14.82
C GLY A 330 -5.00 -16.33 13.72
N PRO A 331 -4.44 -17.56 13.65
CA PRO A 331 -4.86 -18.56 12.67
C PRO A 331 -6.38 -18.74 12.71
N GLN A 332 -7.06 -18.32 11.65
CA GLN A 332 -8.50 -18.55 11.47
C GLN A 332 -8.64 -19.93 10.84
N ALA A 333 -9.22 -20.86 11.58
CA ALA A 333 -9.45 -22.21 11.10
C ALA A 333 -10.48 -22.27 9.94
N ASN A 334 -11.24 -21.19 9.72
CA ASN A 334 -12.25 -21.06 8.66
C ASN A 334 -12.38 -19.57 8.26
N PRO A 335 -11.63 -19.08 7.27
CA PRO A 335 -11.82 -17.71 6.77
C PRO A 335 -13.22 -17.57 6.19
N THR A 336 -13.91 -16.50 6.56
CA THR A 336 -15.23 -16.14 6.05
C THR A 336 -15.10 -15.34 4.75
N PRO A 337 -16.15 -15.25 3.92
CA PRO A 337 -16.18 -14.34 2.78
C PRO A 337 -15.86 -12.87 3.14
N THR A 338 -16.07 -12.47 4.39
CA THR A 338 -15.75 -11.13 4.94
C THR A 338 -14.25 -10.91 5.18
N ASP A 339 -13.51 -11.95 5.58
CA ASP A 339 -12.05 -11.85 5.75
C ASP A 339 -11.38 -11.55 4.40
N LYS A 340 -11.95 -12.11 3.31
CA LYS A 340 -11.57 -11.87 1.92
C LYS A 340 -12.03 -10.52 1.35
N ALA A 341 -12.66 -9.65 2.13
CA ALA A 341 -13.05 -8.31 1.72
C ALA A 341 -12.15 -7.21 2.34
N THR A 342 -11.30 -7.57 3.29
CA THR A 342 -10.50 -6.61 4.05
C THR A 342 -9.15 -6.41 3.38
N ARG A 343 -8.95 -5.22 2.80
CA ARG A 343 -7.67 -4.82 2.20
C ARG A 343 -6.75 -4.23 3.27
N HIS A 344 -5.57 -4.80 3.44
CA HIS A 344 -4.55 -4.26 4.32
C HIS A 344 -3.47 -3.59 3.50
N GLN A 345 -3.35 -2.28 3.65
CA GLN A 345 -2.25 -1.56 3.05
C GLN A 345 -0.93 -1.97 3.72
N ALA A 346 0.03 -2.31 2.88
CA ALA A 346 1.40 -2.56 3.25
C ALA A 346 2.32 -1.56 2.53
N CYS A 347 3.19 -0.89 3.28
CA CYS A 347 4.11 0.10 2.74
C CYS A 347 5.52 -0.10 3.27
N LEU A 348 6.51 -0.05 2.39
CA LEU A 348 7.93 0.01 2.69
C LEU A 348 8.47 1.37 2.25
N VAL A 349 9.07 2.10 3.19
CA VAL A 349 9.46 3.51 3.05
C VAL A 349 10.93 3.69 3.40
N ASP A 350 11.67 4.42 2.59
CA ASP A 350 12.96 5.01 2.96
C ASP A 350 12.72 6.40 3.55
N ASN A 351 13.01 6.56 4.84
CA ASN A 351 12.75 7.80 5.56
C ASN A 351 13.77 8.91 5.25
N GLN A 352 14.75 8.65 4.37
CA GLN A 352 15.80 9.59 3.95
C GLN A 352 16.64 10.14 5.11
N ASN A 353 16.64 9.45 6.24
CA ASN A 353 17.40 9.79 7.44
C ASN A 353 18.27 8.60 7.91
N GLY A 354 18.57 7.67 7.00
CA GLY A 354 19.30 6.43 7.30
C GLY A 354 18.45 5.37 7.98
N THR A 355 17.13 5.48 7.91
CA THR A 355 16.20 4.45 8.38
C THR A 355 15.17 4.10 7.32
N ILE A 356 14.64 2.88 7.44
CA ILE A 356 13.56 2.33 6.62
C ILE A 356 12.41 1.92 7.53
N THR A 357 11.19 2.18 7.10
CA THR A 357 9.96 1.81 7.82
C THR A 357 9.12 0.87 6.99
N PHE A 358 8.69 -0.23 7.59
CA PHE A 358 7.70 -1.12 7.04
C PHE A 358 6.43 -1.02 7.88
N THR A 359 5.29 -0.86 7.22
CA THR A 359 3.98 -0.75 7.84
C THR A 359 3.02 -1.73 7.18
N VAL A 360 2.25 -2.48 7.98
CA VAL A 360 1.16 -3.35 7.51
C VAL A 360 -0.01 -3.20 8.46
N ALA A 361 -1.20 -2.89 7.95
CA ALA A 361 -2.43 -2.80 8.75
C ALA A 361 -2.31 -1.85 9.97
N GLY A 362 -1.56 -0.75 9.83
CA GLY A 362 -1.31 0.22 10.90
C GLY A 362 -0.19 -0.16 11.87
N THR A 363 0.24 -1.42 11.92
CA THR A 363 1.42 -1.84 12.67
C THR A 363 2.68 -1.46 11.88
N SER A 364 3.66 -0.86 12.55
CA SER A 364 4.89 -0.38 11.89
C SER A 364 6.14 -0.84 12.62
N MET A 365 7.21 -0.98 11.86
CA MET A 365 8.55 -1.17 12.39
C MET A 365 9.56 -0.35 11.60
N THR A 366 10.55 0.18 12.31
CA THR A 366 11.61 1.00 11.73
C THR A 366 12.96 0.40 12.08
N SER A 367 13.85 0.33 11.10
CA SER A 367 15.20 -0.19 11.24
C SER A 367 16.21 0.76 10.58
N PRO A 368 17.48 0.81 11.04
CA PRO A 368 18.55 1.43 10.27
C PRO A 368 18.65 0.81 8.87
N GLY A 369 18.88 1.65 7.86
CA GLY A 369 18.98 1.23 6.46
C GLY A 369 18.50 2.30 5.49
N SER A 370 18.76 2.07 4.21
CA SER A 370 18.25 2.86 3.08
C SER A 370 18.02 1.94 1.90
N PHE A 371 17.18 2.34 0.97
CA PHE A 371 17.01 1.61 -0.28
C PHE A 371 18.31 1.62 -1.10
N PRO A 372 18.49 0.63 -1.98
CA PRO A 372 19.65 0.58 -2.86
C PRO A 372 19.83 1.86 -3.66
N THR A 373 21.08 2.26 -3.83
CA THR A 373 21.48 3.36 -4.71
C THR A 373 21.49 2.92 -6.17
N GLY A 374 21.23 3.85 -7.09
CA GLY A 374 21.20 3.56 -8.52
C GLY A 374 19.90 2.88 -8.97
N PRO A 375 19.86 2.35 -10.20
CA PRO A 375 18.67 1.73 -10.77
C PRO A 375 18.22 0.54 -9.94
N LYS A 376 16.91 0.45 -9.68
CA LYS A 376 16.30 -0.51 -8.75
C LYS A 376 15.00 -1.09 -9.30
N ARG A 377 14.66 -2.27 -8.79
CA ARG A 377 13.43 -3.01 -9.09
C ARG A 377 12.65 -3.20 -7.79
N VAL A 378 11.33 -3.17 -7.92
CA VAL A 378 10.40 -3.51 -6.85
C VAL A 378 9.91 -4.92 -7.11
N VAL A 379 9.93 -5.77 -6.09
CA VAL A 379 9.56 -7.18 -6.23
C VAL A 379 8.67 -7.59 -5.07
N PHE A 380 7.58 -8.27 -5.39
CA PHE A 380 6.69 -8.89 -4.43
C PHE A 380 6.88 -10.41 -4.48
N TYR A 381 6.79 -11.03 -3.32
CA TYR A 381 7.02 -12.47 -3.13
C TYR A 381 5.83 -13.05 -2.38
N ASP A 382 5.25 -14.09 -2.94
CA ASP A 382 4.34 -15.00 -2.26
C ASP A 382 5.07 -16.31 -2.03
N GLN A 383 5.00 -16.84 -0.82
CA GLN A 383 5.78 -17.99 -0.38
C GLN A 383 4.93 -18.98 0.41
N ASN A 384 5.13 -20.25 0.09
CA ASN A 384 4.46 -21.36 0.76
C ASN A 384 5.46 -22.51 1.03
N TYR A 385 5.38 -23.11 2.23
CA TYR A 385 6.18 -24.27 2.64
C TYR A 385 5.28 -25.43 3.09
N THR A 386 5.45 -26.59 2.44
CA THR A 386 4.71 -27.84 2.70
C THR A 386 5.72 -28.94 3.10
N PRO A 387 5.51 -29.66 4.22
CA PRO A 387 4.70 -30.88 4.18
C PRO A 387 3.56 -30.92 5.22
N ASP A 388 2.74 -31.97 5.10
CA ASP A 388 1.59 -32.49 5.88
C ASP A 388 1.57 -32.36 7.43
N LYS A 389 2.53 -31.66 8.05
CA LYS A 389 2.71 -31.69 9.51
C LYS A 389 1.62 -30.97 10.32
N ASP A 390 0.80 -30.14 9.69
CA ASP A 390 -0.28 -29.39 10.35
C ASP A 390 -1.67 -29.58 9.67
N GLY A 391 -1.83 -30.56 8.77
CA GLY A 391 -3.12 -30.90 8.14
C GLY A 391 -3.35 -30.30 6.74
N PRO A 392 -4.55 -30.49 6.16
CA PRO A 392 -4.83 -30.19 4.75
C PRO A 392 -4.70 -28.69 4.46
N VAL A 393 -3.97 -28.36 3.39
CA VAL A 393 -3.81 -26.98 2.91
C VAL A 393 -5.11 -26.54 2.24
N LEU A 394 -5.76 -25.53 2.80
CA LEU A 394 -6.92 -24.92 2.18
C LEU A 394 -6.47 -24.13 0.93
N GLY A 395 -7.28 -24.21 -0.13
CA GLY A 395 -6.97 -23.67 -1.45
C GLY A 395 -7.07 -22.16 -1.59
N HIS A 396 -6.45 -21.44 -0.66
CA HIS A 396 -6.58 -20.01 -0.56
C HIS A 396 -5.45 -19.28 -1.29
N THR A 397 -5.72 -18.07 -1.74
CA THR A 397 -4.79 -17.25 -2.54
C THR A 397 -4.61 -15.87 -1.94
N TRP A 398 -3.44 -15.26 -2.15
CA TRP A 398 -3.28 -13.84 -1.85
C TRP A 398 -3.90 -13.01 -2.97
N HIS A 399 -4.56 -11.92 -2.58
CA HIS A 399 -4.99 -10.90 -3.52
C HIS A 399 -4.15 -9.64 -3.31
N TRP A 400 -3.73 -9.06 -4.43
CA TRP A 400 -2.80 -7.94 -4.50
C TRP A 400 -3.43 -6.84 -5.33
N ASP A 401 -3.54 -5.66 -4.74
CA ASP A 401 -4.15 -4.48 -5.36
C ASP A 401 -3.29 -3.25 -5.15
N ASN A 402 -3.59 -2.19 -5.91
CA ASN A 402 -3.13 -0.85 -5.59
C ASN A 402 -1.59 -0.80 -5.42
N VAL A 403 -0.86 -1.44 -6.33
CA VAL A 403 0.61 -1.43 -6.36
C VAL A 403 1.06 -0.01 -6.70
N LEU A 404 1.83 0.58 -5.80
CA LEU A 404 2.32 1.95 -5.92
C LEU A 404 3.84 1.99 -5.71
N VAL A 405 4.54 2.72 -6.58
CA VAL A 405 5.98 3.04 -6.45
C VAL A 405 6.16 4.55 -6.59
N GLU A 406 6.73 5.18 -5.57
CA GLU A 406 6.97 6.63 -5.46
C GLU A 406 8.45 6.97 -5.35
#